data_AF-A0A5E3WTZ4-F1
#
_entry.id   AF-A0A5E3WTZ4-F1
#
_cell.length_a   1.000
_cell.length_b   1.000
_cell.length_c   1.000
_cell.angle_alpha   90.00
_cell.angle_beta   90.00
_cell.angle_gamma   90.00
#
_symmetry.space_group_name_H-M   'P 1'
#
loop_
_entity.id
_entity.type
_entity.pdbx_description
1 polymer ?
#
loop_
_entity_poly.entity_id
_entity_poly.type
_entity_poly.pdbx_seq_one_letter_code
_entity_poly.pdbx_strand_id
1 'polypeptide(L)'
;MSVGHRLRLRGELCMGFGSVLSLAAFLLLIFVHVGTTNTSSTPRKIAMATMNVSAYGAALAVGFAPDPILGLYATNASLPLAERQGIRDMYQWGLYSYCAYLTVNGTGPVSSGNGTCSNTTAGTQFLPYDQLTADMPSNYSMFTGSIITGTSFRVDGGLGTHTKDAYYCLIVGTVLLFVSLLLGLFKRTFALVFSSILASVAAALVCAGAGLWTVAISQARQINTLQLAGSLTPLGISVDSGLGLTLTWAAFGCMTAALIPYWISSCTYRG
;
A
#
# COMPACT_ATOMS: atom_id res chain seq x y z
N MET A 1 -14.90 54.81 -5.18
CA MET A 1 -13.49 54.48 -4.83
C MET A 1 -13.51 53.25 -3.93
N SER A 2 -13.09 52.11 -4.46
CA SER A 2 -13.13 50.82 -3.76
C SER A 2 -12.03 50.75 -2.71
N VAL A 3 -12.43 50.53 -1.45
CA VAL A 3 -11.54 50.30 -0.31
C VAL A 3 -10.94 48.91 -0.46
N GLY A 4 -9.71 48.85 -0.99
CA GLY A 4 -8.94 47.63 -1.08
C GLY A 4 -8.54 47.13 0.31
N HIS A 5 -9.28 46.16 0.83
CA HIS A 5 -8.90 45.36 1.99
C HIS A 5 -7.57 44.66 1.69
N ARG A 6 -6.43 45.25 2.09
CA ARG A 6 -5.16 44.53 2.15
C ARG A 6 -5.30 43.47 3.23
N LEU A 7 -5.58 42.23 2.83
CA LEU A 7 -5.35 41.05 3.65
C LEU A 7 -3.85 40.98 3.95
N ARG A 8 -3.45 41.61 5.05
CA ARG A 8 -2.12 41.46 5.64
C ARG A 8 -2.12 40.11 6.35
N LEU A 9 -2.10 39.03 5.56
CA LEU A 9 -1.96 37.66 6.05
C LEU A 9 -0.64 37.63 6.81
N ARG A 10 -0.69 37.60 8.14
CA ARG A 10 0.51 37.58 8.98
C ARG A 10 1.30 36.35 8.53
N GLY A 11 2.54 36.51 8.08
CA GLY A 11 3.36 35.40 7.58
C GLY A 11 3.46 34.23 8.55
N GLU A 12 3.32 34.50 9.85
CA GLU A 12 3.21 33.50 10.92
C GLU A 12 2.00 32.57 10.78
N LEU A 13 0.83 33.07 10.34
CA LEU A 13 -0.36 32.25 10.12
C LEU A 13 -0.16 31.33 8.90
N CYS A 14 0.48 31.84 7.85
CA CYS A 14 0.79 31.08 6.64
C CYS A 14 1.79 29.96 6.93
N MET A 15 2.88 30.25 7.66
CA MET A 15 3.84 29.25 8.13
C MET A 15 3.22 28.23 9.08
N GLY A 16 2.35 28.67 9.99
CA GLY A 16 1.63 27.77 10.91
C GLY A 16 0.76 26.77 10.15
N PHE A 17 -0.01 27.24 9.16
CA PHE A 17 -0.85 26.38 8.35
C PHE A 17 -0.05 25.35 7.53
N GLY A 18 1.03 25.77 6.89
CA GLY A 18 1.92 24.86 6.16
C GLY A 18 2.57 23.79 7.06
N SER A 19 2.93 24.19 8.28
CA SER A 19 3.51 23.28 9.28
C SER A 19 2.50 22.24 9.78
N VAL A 20 1.24 22.64 10.01
CA VAL A 20 0.17 21.71 10.41
C VAL A 20 -0.14 20.69 9.31
N LEU A 21 -0.22 21.13 8.05
CA LEU A 21 -0.44 20.23 6.91
C LEU A 21 0.73 19.26 6.71
N SER A 22 1.96 19.74 6.86
CA SER A 22 3.17 18.90 6.76
C SER A 22 3.24 17.88 7.90
N LEU A 23 2.87 18.28 9.13
CA LEU A 23 2.75 17.38 10.26
C LEU A 23 1.68 16.32 10.02
N ALA A 24 0.52 16.70 9.50
CA ALA A 24 -0.54 15.77 9.14
C ALA A 24 -0.07 14.75 8.09
N ALA A 25 0.60 15.22 7.02
CA ALA A 25 1.17 14.34 6.01
C ALA A 25 2.20 13.36 6.60
N PHE A 26 3.07 13.84 7.49
CA PHE A 26 4.06 13.01 8.17
C PHE A 26 3.40 11.91 9.03
N LEU A 27 2.36 12.24 9.79
CA LEU A 27 1.60 11.27 10.58
C LEU A 27 0.91 10.21 9.71
N LEU A 28 0.32 10.63 8.57
CA LEU A 28 -0.27 9.70 7.61
C LEU A 28 0.77 8.72 7.06
N LEU A 29 1.97 9.20 6.70
CA LEU A 29 3.06 8.36 6.22
C LEU A 29 3.56 7.39 7.31
N ILE A 30 3.61 7.80 8.57
CA ILE A 30 3.94 6.89 9.69
C ILE A 30 2.93 5.73 9.75
N PHE A 31 1.64 6.01 9.64
CA PHE A 31 0.63 4.95 9.63
C PHE A 31 0.78 3.99 8.45
N VAL A 32 1.14 4.51 7.27
CA VAL A 32 1.46 3.70 6.10
C VAL A 32 2.69 2.81 6.35
N HIS A 33 3.73 3.34 7.02
CA HIS A 33 4.92 2.56 7.38
C HIS A 33 4.62 1.45 8.39
N VAL A 34 3.77 1.70 9.38
CA VAL A 34 3.41 0.69 10.39
C VAL A 34 2.37 -0.31 9.85
N GLY A 35 1.73 0.00 8.73
CA GLY A 35 0.70 -0.82 8.09
C GLY A 35 1.15 -2.27 7.87
N THR A 36 0.28 -3.23 8.25
CA THR A 36 0.47 -4.69 8.09
C THR A 36 1.79 -5.26 8.66
N THR A 37 2.43 -4.58 9.60
CA THR A 37 3.58 -5.13 10.35
C THR A 37 3.16 -6.19 11.38
N ASN A 38 1.88 -6.20 11.76
CA ASN A 38 1.30 -7.13 12.72
C ASN A 38 -0.19 -7.36 12.42
N THR A 39 -0.76 -8.39 13.03
CA THR A 39 -2.16 -8.83 12.88
C THR A 39 -3.12 -8.07 13.81
N SER A 40 -2.61 -7.14 14.62
CA SER A 40 -3.42 -6.30 15.50
C SER A 40 -4.40 -5.40 14.71
N SER A 41 -5.44 -4.93 15.39
CA SER A 41 -6.60 -4.31 14.74
C SER A 41 -6.29 -3.06 13.91
N THR A 42 -5.32 -2.24 14.32
CA THR A 42 -4.97 -0.98 13.65
C THR A 42 -4.05 -1.17 12.43
N PRO A 43 -2.88 -1.83 12.55
CA PRO A 43 -1.98 -2.05 11.39
C PRO A 43 -2.62 -2.86 10.28
N ARG A 44 -3.49 -3.81 10.62
CA ARG A 44 -4.19 -4.67 9.66
C ARG A 44 -5.10 -3.92 8.69
N LYS A 45 -5.75 -2.84 9.14
CA LYS A 45 -6.65 -2.07 8.26
C LYS A 45 -5.87 -1.22 7.25
N ILE A 46 -4.57 -1.06 7.43
CA ILE A 46 -3.70 -0.19 6.65
C ILE A 46 -2.80 -1.05 5.77
N ALA A 47 -3.39 -1.65 4.75
CA ALA A 47 -2.67 -2.39 3.72
C ALA A 47 -2.51 -1.53 2.45
N MET A 48 -1.41 -1.66 1.73
CA MET A 48 -1.21 -1.07 0.41
C MET A 48 -2.03 -1.78 -0.66
N ALA A 49 -2.02 -3.12 -0.64
CA ALA A 49 -2.80 -3.97 -1.52
C ALA A 49 -3.52 -5.07 -0.72
N THR A 50 -4.67 -5.51 -1.23
CA THR A 50 -5.44 -6.62 -0.67
C THR A 50 -5.82 -7.60 -1.77
N MET A 51 -5.71 -8.90 -1.52
CA MET A 51 -6.13 -9.95 -2.44
C MET A 51 -7.09 -10.87 -1.70
N ASN A 52 -8.28 -11.03 -2.24
CA ASN A 52 -9.27 -11.97 -1.77
C ASN A 52 -9.27 -13.20 -2.67
N VAL A 53 -9.20 -14.37 -2.07
CA VAL A 53 -9.07 -15.69 -2.70
C VAL A 53 -10.16 -16.64 -2.20
N SER A 54 -11.13 -16.17 -1.40
CA SER A 54 -12.16 -17.02 -0.79
C SER A 54 -13.06 -17.74 -1.81
N ALA A 55 -13.20 -17.18 -3.02
CA ALA A 55 -14.00 -17.77 -4.10
C ALA A 55 -13.20 -18.72 -5.02
N TYR A 56 -11.88 -18.79 -4.86
CA TYR A 56 -11.00 -19.56 -5.75
C TYR A 56 -11.32 -21.06 -5.75
N GLY A 57 -11.49 -21.68 -4.58
CA GLY A 57 -11.81 -23.11 -4.49
C GLY A 57 -13.17 -23.46 -5.07
N ALA A 58 -14.16 -22.57 -4.94
CA ALA A 58 -15.47 -22.73 -5.58
C ALA A 58 -15.37 -22.64 -7.10
N ALA A 59 -14.55 -21.72 -7.62
CA ALA A 59 -14.29 -21.61 -9.05
C ALA A 59 -13.57 -22.85 -9.60
N LEU A 60 -12.59 -23.40 -8.85
CA LEU A 60 -11.91 -24.64 -9.23
C LEU A 60 -12.84 -25.85 -9.23
N ALA A 61 -13.74 -25.96 -8.25
CA ALA A 61 -14.70 -27.06 -8.19
C ALA A 61 -15.62 -27.11 -9.43
N VAL A 62 -15.93 -25.96 -10.04
CA VAL A 62 -16.69 -25.89 -11.31
C VAL A 62 -15.81 -26.32 -12.49
N GLY A 63 -14.54 -25.88 -12.53
CA GLY A 63 -13.62 -26.18 -13.62
C GLY A 63 -13.14 -27.64 -13.67
N PHE A 64 -13.03 -28.30 -12.51
CA PHE A 64 -12.55 -29.68 -12.38
C PHE A 64 -13.67 -30.70 -12.07
N ALA A 65 -14.94 -30.29 -12.17
CA ALA A 65 -16.06 -31.20 -11.95
C ALA A 65 -15.90 -32.47 -12.80
N PRO A 66 -15.99 -33.69 -12.20
CA PRO A 66 -16.61 -34.00 -10.90
C PRO A 66 -15.67 -34.15 -9.68
N ASP A 67 -14.36 -33.87 -9.80
CA ASP A 67 -13.42 -34.12 -8.70
C ASP A 67 -13.54 -33.07 -7.56
N PRO A 68 -13.73 -33.48 -6.29
CA PRO A 68 -13.89 -32.54 -5.18
C PRO A 68 -12.56 -31.88 -4.80
N ILE A 69 -12.57 -30.55 -4.67
CA ILE A 69 -11.42 -29.77 -4.19
C ILE A 69 -11.32 -29.87 -2.67
N LEU A 70 -10.43 -30.73 -2.16
CA LEU A 70 -10.18 -30.92 -0.73
C LEU A 70 -8.79 -30.38 -0.35
N GLY A 71 -8.70 -29.74 0.82
CA GLY A 71 -7.42 -29.31 1.40
C GLY A 71 -6.74 -28.11 0.73
N LEU A 72 -7.46 -27.33 -0.09
CA LEU A 72 -6.90 -26.13 -0.72
C LEU A 72 -6.68 -24.99 0.29
N TYR A 73 -7.66 -24.74 1.15
CA TYR A 73 -7.62 -23.69 2.17
C TYR A 73 -7.03 -24.21 3.48
N ALA A 74 -6.26 -23.36 4.17
CA ALA A 74 -5.77 -23.65 5.49
C ALA A 74 -6.90 -23.62 6.53
N THR A 75 -6.92 -24.59 7.45
CA THR A 75 -7.94 -24.68 8.51
C THR A 75 -7.53 -23.94 9.79
N ASN A 76 -6.25 -23.61 9.95
CA ASN A 76 -5.71 -22.99 11.18
C ASN A 76 -4.92 -21.72 10.88
N ALA A 77 -5.34 -20.59 11.46
CA ALA A 77 -4.73 -19.26 11.29
C ALA A 77 -3.25 -19.18 11.70
N SER A 78 -2.82 -20.00 12.65
CA SER A 78 -1.46 -19.96 13.22
C SER A 78 -0.42 -20.73 12.41
N LEU A 79 -0.85 -21.43 11.34
CA LEU A 79 0.09 -22.12 10.46
C LEU A 79 1.01 -21.11 9.74
N PRO A 80 2.31 -21.42 9.63
CA PRO A 80 3.28 -20.57 8.94
C PRO A 80 2.91 -20.38 7.46
N LEU A 81 3.29 -19.22 6.93
CA LEU A 81 3.15 -18.90 5.51
C LEU A 81 4.34 -19.46 4.73
N ALA A 82 4.12 -19.69 3.43
CA ALA A 82 5.03 -20.27 2.45
C ALA A 82 5.44 -21.74 2.71
N GLU A 83 4.67 -22.47 3.52
CA GLU A 83 4.94 -23.89 3.86
C GLU A 83 3.97 -24.88 3.20
N ARG A 84 3.24 -24.47 2.17
CA ARG A 84 2.29 -25.32 1.43
C ARG A 84 1.16 -25.92 2.29
N GLN A 85 0.82 -25.25 3.40
CA GLN A 85 -0.18 -25.69 4.38
C GLN A 85 -1.62 -25.23 4.03
N GLY A 86 -1.84 -24.76 2.80
CA GLY A 86 -3.11 -24.26 2.32
C GLY A 86 -3.13 -22.73 2.23
N ILE A 87 -3.91 -22.24 1.26
CA ILE A 87 -4.08 -20.80 1.04
C ILE A 87 -5.00 -20.18 2.10
N ARG A 88 -4.87 -18.87 2.29
CA ARG A 88 -5.77 -18.09 3.13
C ARG A 88 -6.83 -17.38 2.29
N ASP A 89 -7.89 -16.93 2.94
CA ASP A 89 -8.98 -16.25 2.24
C ASP A 89 -8.57 -14.84 1.80
N MET A 90 -7.79 -14.13 2.64
CA MET A 90 -7.42 -12.76 2.38
C MET A 90 -5.93 -12.53 2.62
N TYR A 91 -5.24 -11.98 1.63
CA TYR A 91 -3.86 -11.54 1.73
C TYR A 91 -3.82 -10.02 1.70
N GLN A 92 -2.95 -9.44 2.52
CA GLN A 92 -2.78 -8.01 2.65
C GLN A 92 -1.29 -7.69 2.65
N TRP A 93 -0.90 -6.73 1.82
CA TRP A 93 0.49 -6.30 1.71
C TRP A 93 0.66 -4.91 2.25
N GLY A 94 1.75 -4.68 2.98
CA GLY A 94 2.25 -3.35 3.26
C GLY A 94 3.66 -3.18 2.76
N LEU A 95 4.35 -2.23 3.38
CA LEU A 95 5.70 -1.83 2.97
C LEU A 95 6.80 -2.77 3.48
N TYR A 96 6.56 -3.46 4.60
CA TYR A 96 7.57 -4.25 5.32
C TYR A 96 7.24 -5.73 5.42
N SER A 97 6.01 -6.13 5.19
CA SER A 97 5.56 -7.51 5.33
C SER A 97 4.24 -7.68 4.59
N TYR A 98 3.85 -8.94 4.41
CA TYR A 98 2.49 -9.29 4.03
C TYR A 98 1.87 -10.15 5.13
N CYS A 99 0.56 -10.04 5.28
CA CYS A 99 -0.20 -10.82 6.25
C CYS A 99 -1.35 -11.51 5.53
N ALA A 100 -1.60 -12.75 5.92
CA ALA A 100 -2.66 -13.55 5.37
C ALA A 100 -3.63 -13.97 6.48
N TYR A 101 -4.91 -13.95 6.17
CA TYR A 101 -6.00 -14.07 7.13
C TYR A 101 -7.05 -15.07 6.66
N LEU A 102 -7.59 -15.81 7.62
CA LEU A 102 -8.79 -16.61 7.47
C LEU A 102 -10.01 -15.76 7.81
N THR A 103 -11.02 -15.83 6.97
CA THR A 103 -12.34 -15.26 7.25
C THR A 103 -13.11 -16.19 8.18
N VAL A 104 -13.91 -15.61 9.07
CA VAL A 104 -14.80 -16.42 9.92
C VAL A 104 -15.87 -17.02 9.00
N ASN A 105 -15.95 -18.36 8.92
CA ASN A 105 -16.89 -19.09 8.06
C ASN A 105 -16.80 -18.74 6.56
N GLY A 106 -15.60 -18.47 6.02
CA GLY A 106 -15.38 -18.28 4.58
C GLY A 106 -15.98 -17.01 3.95
N THR A 107 -16.72 -16.21 4.74
CA THR A 107 -17.53 -15.07 4.27
C THR A 107 -17.58 -13.91 5.26
N GLY A 108 -17.10 -14.11 6.50
CA GLY A 108 -17.14 -13.11 7.56
C GLY A 108 -15.98 -12.10 7.53
N PRO A 109 -16.08 -11.02 8.30
CA PRO A 109 -15.00 -10.05 8.43
C PRO A 109 -13.76 -10.69 9.07
N VAL A 110 -12.58 -10.25 8.62
CA VAL A 110 -11.31 -10.69 9.21
C VAL A 110 -11.23 -10.25 10.68
N SER A 111 -10.98 -11.18 11.59
CA SER A 111 -10.85 -10.94 13.04
C SER A 111 -9.38 -10.87 13.50
N SER A 112 -9.10 -10.10 14.55
CA SER A 112 -7.75 -9.90 15.09
C SER A 112 -7.37 -11.16 15.85
N GLY A 113 -6.55 -12.01 15.24
CA GLY A 113 -6.23 -13.34 15.75
C GLY A 113 -6.35 -14.44 14.69
N ASN A 114 -7.06 -14.19 13.60
CA ASN A 114 -7.24 -15.16 12.51
C ASN A 114 -6.28 -14.92 11.34
N GLY A 115 -5.03 -14.54 11.62
CA GLY A 115 -4.03 -14.42 10.56
C GLY A 115 -2.61 -14.49 11.10
N THR A 116 -1.68 -14.64 10.16
CA THR A 116 -0.24 -14.68 10.40
C THR A 116 0.43 -13.74 9.40
N CYS A 117 1.52 -13.09 9.81
CA CYS A 117 2.32 -12.23 8.95
C CYS A 117 3.64 -12.91 8.58
N SER A 118 4.17 -12.56 7.41
CA SER A 118 5.49 -12.94 6.98
C SER A 118 6.57 -12.27 7.84
N ASN A 119 7.82 -12.70 7.66
CA ASN A 119 8.95 -12.00 8.23
C ASN A 119 8.98 -10.53 7.75
N THR A 120 9.37 -9.62 8.63
CA THR A 120 9.44 -8.18 8.31
C THR A 120 10.76 -7.87 7.62
N THR A 121 10.69 -7.40 6.38
CA THR A 121 11.86 -7.06 5.56
C THR A 121 11.69 -5.71 4.89
N ALA A 122 12.75 -4.91 4.86
CA ALA A 122 12.72 -3.61 4.20
C ALA A 122 12.56 -3.81 2.67
N GLY A 123 11.62 -3.08 2.06
CA GLY A 123 11.34 -3.19 0.63
C GLY A 123 10.75 -4.54 0.23
N THR A 124 9.80 -5.05 1.04
CA THR A 124 9.11 -6.30 0.72
C THR A 124 8.44 -6.18 -0.64
N GLN A 125 8.76 -7.11 -1.53
CA GLN A 125 8.26 -7.10 -2.89
C GLN A 125 6.80 -7.60 -2.92
N PHE A 126 5.97 -6.90 -3.68
CA PHE A 126 4.61 -7.34 -3.96
C PHE A 126 4.61 -8.41 -5.05
N LEU A 127 4.63 -9.67 -4.62
CA LEU A 127 4.68 -10.86 -5.46
C LEU A 127 3.49 -11.78 -5.13
N PRO A 128 2.26 -11.38 -5.52
CA PRO A 128 1.05 -12.07 -5.07
C PRO A 128 0.95 -13.51 -5.61
N TYR A 129 1.46 -13.78 -6.81
CA TYR A 129 1.46 -15.12 -7.39
C TYR A 129 2.40 -16.07 -6.64
N ASP A 130 3.65 -15.68 -6.42
CA ASP A 130 4.64 -16.50 -5.72
C ASP A 130 4.20 -16.81 -4.29
N GLN A 131 3.68 -15.80 -3.58
CA GLN A 131 3.25 -15.97 -2.20
C GLN A 131 1.98 -16.84 -2.11
N LEU A 132 1.05 -16.69 -3.05
CA LEU A 132 -0.13 -17.55 -3.11
C LEU A 132 0.25 -19.01 -3.41
N THR A 133 1.12 -19.24 -4.38
CA THR A 133 1.54 -20.58 -4.78
C THR A 133 2.48 -21.25 -3.77
N ALA A 134 3.23 -20.48 -2.99
CA ALA A 134 4.03 -20.99 -1.88
C ALA A 134 3.18 -21.49 -0.70
N ASP A 135 2.03 -20.88 -0.45
CA ASP A 135 1.05 -21.35 0.55
C ASP A 135 0.26 -22.57 0.07
N MET A 136 0.17 -22.75 -1.25
CA MET A 136 -0.67 -23.75 -1.87
C MET A 136 -0.01 -25.15 -1.87
N PRO A 137 -0.79 -26.24 -1.67
CA PRO A 137 -0.29 -27.60 -1.86
C PRO A 137 0.21 -27.82 -3.29
N SER A 138 1.24 -28.65 -3.47
CA SER A 138 1.95 -28.85 -4.75
C SER A 138 1.03 -29.22 -5.92
N ASN A 139 -0.04 -29.96 -5.65
CA ASN A 139 -0.99 -30.39 -6.68
C ASN A 139 -1.74 -29.19 -7.26
N TYR A 140 -2.19 -28.26 -6.41
CA TYR A 140 -2.94 -27.09 -6.83
C TYR A 140 -2.06 -25.98 -7.39
N SER A 141 -0.81 -25.84 -6.92
CA SER A 141 0.10 -24.82 -7.45
C SER A 141 0.45 -25.07 -8.92
N MET A 142 0.56 -26.34 -9.33
CA MET A 142 0.74 -26.72 -10.74
C MET A 142 -0.46 -26.29 -11.61
N PHE A 143 -1.69 -26.57 -11.16
CA PHE A 143 -2.90 -26.15 -11.89
C PHE A 143 -3.01 -24.63 -11.97
N THR A 144 -2.83 -23.95 -10.85
CA THR A 144 -2.84 -22.48 -10.76
C THR A 144 -1.83 -21.86 -11.72
N GLY A 145 -0.64 -22.44 -11.81
CA GLY A 145 0.40 -21.97 -12.72
C GLY A 145 0.11 -22.17 -14.20
N SER A 146 -0.77 -23.12 -14.55
CA SER A 146 -1.26 -23.31 -15.93
C SER A 146 -2.42 -22.37 -16.28
N ILE A 147 -3.28 -22.07 -15.30
CA ILE A 147 -4.42 -21.17 -15.47
C ILE A 147 -3.96 -19.70 -15.56
N ILE A 148 -3.02 -19.31 -14.69
CA ILE A 148 -2.48 -17.95 -14.62
C ILE A 148 -1.21 -17.88 -15.48
N THR A 149 -1.36 -18.12 -16.79
CA THR A 149 -0.28 -17.97 -17.78
C THR A 149 -0.46 -16.67 -18.58
N GLY A 150 0.64 -15.97 -18.84
CA GLY A 150 0.64 -14.75 -19.67
C GLY A 150 0.02 -13.50 -19.03
N THR A 151 -0.26 -13.52 -17.72
CA THR A 151 -0.83 -12.38 -17.00
C THR A 151 0.26 -11.57 -16.30
N SER A 152 0.07 -10.25 -16.15
CA SER A 152 1.01 -9.42 -15.36
C SER A 152 1.05 -9.80 -13.89
N PHE A 153 0.05 -10.53 -13.38
CA PHE A 153 0.01 -11.03 -12.01
C PHE A 153 1.17 -12.00 -11.68
N ARG A 154 1.72 -12.68 -12.69
CA ARG A 154 2.85 -13.61 -12.58
C ARG A 154 4.21 -12.98 -12.94
N VAL A 155 4.23 -11.73 -13.42
CA VAL A 155 5.48 -11.09 -13.85
C VAL A 155 6.20 -10.47 -12.65
N ASP A 156 7.01 -11.29 -11.97
CA ASP A 156 7.68 -10.92 -10.72
C ASP A 156 8.62 -9.72 -10.88
N GLY A 157 9.30 -9.62 -12.03
CA GLY A 157 10.25 -8.56 -12.32
C GLY A 157 9.62 -7.16 -12.41
N GLY A 158 8.35 -7.06 -12.80
CA GLY A 158 7.64 -5.77 -12.89
C GLY A 158 7.10 -5.34 -11.54
N LEU A 159 6.22 -6.16 -10.94
CA LEU A 159 5.50 -5.80 -9.71
C LEU A 159 6.45 -5.69 -8.51
N GLY A 160 7.37 -6.65 -8.36
CA GLY A 160 8.31 -6.68 -7.25
C GLY A 160 9.29 -5.51 -7.29
N THR A 161 9.79 -5.15 -8.47
CA THR A 161 10.72 -4.02 -8.63
C THR A 161 10.02 -2.69 -8.39
N HIS A 162 8.83 -2.47 -8.98
CA HIS A 162 8.07 -1.24 -8.76
C HIS A 162 7.75 -1.00 -7.28
N THR A 163 7.34 -2.03 -6.55
CA THR A 163 6.98 -1.89 -5.13
C THR A 163 8.20 -1.74 -4.21
N LYS A 164 9.34 -2.35 -4.57
CA LYS A 164 10.61 -2.12 -3.88
C LYS A 164 11.14 -0.70 -4.10
N ASP A 165 11.11 -0.20 -5.33
CA ASP A 165 11.52 1.18 -5.62
C ASP A 165 10.59 2.18 -4.94
N ALA A 166 9.28 1.90 -4.96
CA ALA A 166 8.29 2.70 -4.26
C ALA A 166 8.57 2.78 -2.75
N TYR A 167 8.96 1.66 -2.12
CA TYR A 167 9.35 1.64 -0.72
C TYR A 167 10.49 2.63 -0.43
N TYR A 168 11.56 2.60 -1.23
CA TYR A 168 12.69 3.51 -1.05
C TYR A 168 12.30 4.98 -1.27
N CYS A 169 11.46 5.26 -2.28
CA CYS A 169 10.93 6.60 -2.50
C CYS A 169 10.11 7.08 -1.29
N LEU A 170 9.25 6.23 -0.73
CA LEU A 170 8.39 6.59 0.41
C LEU A 170 9.19 6.81 1.69
N ILE A 171 10.14 5.93 2.03
CA ILE A 171 10.93 6.09 3.25
C ILE A 171 11.84 7.33 3.18
N VAL A 172 12.55 7.53 2.06
CA VAL A 172 13.40 8.71 1.87
C VAL A 172 12.55 9.97 1.86
N GLY A 173 11.41 9.98 1.16
CA GLY A 173 10.48 11.10 1.17
C GLY A 173 9.96 11.43 2.57
N THR A 174 9.65 10.41 3.39
CA THR A 174 9.18 10.60 4.78
C THR A 174 10.27 11.22 5.66
N VAL A 175 11.52 10.77 5.53
CA VAL A 175 12.66 11.33 6.28
C VAL A 175 12.94 12.78 5.86
N LEU A 176 12.93 13.06 4.55
CA LEU A 176 13.11 14.42 4.05
C LEU A 176 12.00 15.37 4.48
N LEU A 177 10.75 14.90 4.53
CA LEU A 177 9.61 15.67 5.05
C LEU A 177 9.82 16.02 6.54
N PHE A 178 10.28 15.05 7.35
CA PHE A 178 10.57 15.29 8.76
C PHE A 178 11.67 16.33 8.96
N VAL A 179 12.77 16.20 8.21
CA VAL A 179 13.88 17.17 8.25
C VAL A 179 13.41 18.55 7.78
N SER A 180 12.61 18.61 6.72
CA SER A 180 12.01 19.85 6.23
C SER A 180 11.15 20.53 7.31
N LEU A 181 10.33 19.77 8.03
CA LEU A 181 9.49 20.28 9.12
C LEU A 181 10.34 20.88 10.24
N LEU A 182 11.39 20.17 10.69
CA LEU A 182 12.32 20.68 11.71
C LEU A 182 13.01 21.96 11.25
N LEU A 183 13.46 22.02 10.00
CA LEU A 183 14.12 23.20 9.44
C LEU A 183 13.16 24.39 9.30
N GLY A 184 11.89 24.14 9.03
CA GLY A 184 10.83 25.15 8.98
C GLY A 184 10.57 25.84 10.32
N LEU A 185 10.96 25.23 11.46
CA LEU A 185 10.84 25.83 12.78
C LEU A 185 11.93 26.90 13.05
N PHE A 186 13.06 26.85 12.34
CA PHE A 186 14.12 27.83 12.53
C PHE A 186 13.82 29.13 11.77
N LYS A 187 13.69 30.23 12.51
CA LYS A 187 13.41 31.59 12.01
C LYS A 187 14.62 32.24 11.31
N ARG A 188 15.24 31.54 10.35
CA ARG A 188 16.32 32.07 9.50
C ARG A 188 15.95 31.90 8.03
N THR A 189 16.10 32.95 7.23
CA THR A 189 15.72 32.96 5.81
C THR A 189 16.34 31.80 5.02
N PHE A 190 17.62 31.49 5.27
CA PHE A 190 18.30 30.37 4.61
C PHE A 190 17.69 29.00 4.98
N ALA A 191 17.29 28.81 6.24
CA ALA A 191 16.66 27.57 6.69
C ALA A 191 15.28 27.37 6.05
N LEU A 192 14.52 28.45 5.86
CA LEU A 192 13.20 28.41 5.22
C LEU A 192 13.27 28.05 3.72
N VAL A 193 14.25 28.60 2.99
CA VAL A 193 14.48 28.25 1.58
C VAL A 193 14.86 26.77 1.46
N PHE A 194 15.81 26.31 2.28
CA PHE A 194 16.26 24.93 2.25
C PHE A 194 15.15 23.95 2.67
N SER A 195 14.37 24.29 3.70
CA SER A 195 13.17 23.54 4.11
C SER A 195 12.16 23.39 2.96
N SER A 196 11.91 24.46 2.19
CA SER A 196 10.98 24.46 1.05
C SER A 196 11.47 23.56 -0.10
N ILE A 197 12.77 23.57 -0.39
CA ILE A 197 13.39 22.68 -1.38
C ILE A 197 13.24 21.22 -0.93
N LEU A 198 13.58 20.92 0.32
CA LEU A 198 13.45 19.57 0.87
C LEU A 198 11.99 19.08 0.87
N ALA A 199 11.03 19.93 1.22
CA ALA A 199 9.60 19.60 1.15
C ALA A 199 9.17 19.27 -0.28
N SER A 200 9.67 20.02 -1.27
CA SER A 200 9.36 19.81 -2.68
C SER A 200 9.91 18.48 -3.18
N VAL A 201 11.17 18.17 -2.84
CA VAL A 201 11.80 16.87 -3.16
C VAL A 201 11.07 15.73 -2.46
N ALA A 202 10.72 15.89 -1.18
CA ALA A 202 9.94 14.91 -0.44
C ALA A 202 8.59 14.63 -1.11
N ALA A 203 7.86 15.68 -1.54
CA ALA A 203 6.58 15.53 -2.21
C ALA A 203 6.70 14.79 -3.54
N ALA A 204 7.75 15.08 -4.32
CA ALA A 204 8.04 14.38 -5.57
C ALA A 204 8.32 12.88 -5.34
N LEU A 205 9.12 12.54 -4.32
CA LEU A 205 9.41 11.15 -3.96
C LEU A 205 8.16 10.41 -3.47
N VAL A 206 7.33 11.04 -2.63
CA VAL A 206 6.08 10.42 -2.16
C VAL A 206 5.10 10.22 -3.32
N CYS A 207 5.01 11.16 -4.26
CA CYS A 207 4.24 11.02 -5.49
C CYS A 207 4.72 9.84 -6.35
N ALA A 208 6.03 9.73 -6.57
CA ALA A 208 6.63 8.63 -7.31
C ALA A 208 6.32 7.27 -6.63
N GLY A 209 6.49 7.20 -5.30
CA GLY A 209 6.17 5.99 -4.54
C GLY A 209 4.69 5.60 -4.61
N ALA A 210 3.77 6.56 -4.48
CA ALA A 210 2.33 6.32 -4.63
C ALA A 210 1.96 5.87 -6.04
N GLY A 211 2.57 6.48 -7.07
CA GLY A 211 2.39 6.13 -8.47
C GLY A 211 2.85 4.70 -8.77
N LEU A 212 4.05 4.33 -8.33
CA LEU A 212 4.61 2.99 -8.52
C LEU A 212 3.73 1.90 -7.86
N TRP A 213 3.24 2.12 -6.64
CA TRP A 213 2.27 1.21 -6.01
C TRP A 213 0.96 1.13 -6.77
N THR A 214 0.45 2.26 -7.27
CA THR A 214 -0.79 2.30 -8.08
C THR A 214 -0.64 1.48 -9.35
N VAL A 215 0.49 1.62 -10.05
CA VAL A 215 0.81 0.83 -11.26
C VAL A 215 0.90 -0.65 -10.94
N ALA A 216 1.64 -1.04 -9.90
CA ALA A 216 1.78 -2.44 -9.50
C ALA A 216 0.43 -3.10 -9.17
N ILE A 217 -0.45 -2.40 -8.44
CA ILE A 217 -1.80 -2.91 -8.13
C ILE A 217 -2.68 -2.96 -9.38
N SER A 218 -2.59 -1.97 -10.27
CA SER A 218 -3.35 -1.97 -11.53
C SER A 218 -2.95 -3.13 -12.45
N GLN A 219 -1.66 -3.50 -12.46
CA GLN A 219 -1.16 -4.67 -13.17
C GLN A 219 -1.64 -5.96 -12.52
N ALA A 220 -1.62 -6.06 -11.19
CA ALA A 220 -2.15 -7.24 -10.50
C ALA A 220 -3.67 -7.43 -10.71
N ARG A 221 -4.43 -6.34 -10.80
CA ARG A 221 -5.89 -6.34 -11.04
C ARG A 221 -6.33 -7.01 -12.34
N GLN A 222 -5.43 -7.20 -13.31
CA GLN A 222 -5.76 -7.95 -14.52
C GLN A 222 -6.29 -9.35 -14.20
N ILE A 223 -5.87 -9.96 -13.08
CA ILE A 223 -6.34 -11.28 -12.66
C ILE A 223 -7.86 -11.33 -12.38
N ASN A 224 -8.44 -10.21 -11.95
CA ASN A 224 -9.86 -10.13 -11.62
C ASN A 224 -10.75 -10.35 -12.86
N THR A 225 -10.18 -10.17 -14.06
CA THR A 225 -10.88 -10.35 -15.34
C THR A 225 -10.66 -11.73 -15.94
N LEU A 226 -9.79 -12.57 -15.36
CA LEU A 226 -9.59 -13.93 -15.86
C LEU A 226 -10.78 -14.83 -15.52
N GLN A 227 -11.22 -15.55 -16.54
CA GLN A 227 -12.25 -16.57 -16.47
C GLN A 227 -11.62 -17.93 -16.71
N LEU A 228 -12.19 -18.99 -16.11
CA LEU A 228 -11.72 -20.34 -16.38
C LEU A 228 -12.06 -20.75 -17.81
N ALA A 229 -11.15 -21.45 -18.48
CA ALA A 229 -11.38 -21.96 -19.82
C ALA A 229 -12.58 -22.95 -19.80
N GLY A 230 -13.67 -22.58 -20.47
CA GLY A 230 -14.88 -23.41 -20.57
C GLY A 230 -16.08 -22.95 -19.72
N SER A 231 -15.94 -21.92 -18.87
CA SER A 231 -17.06 -21.34 -18.12
C SER A 231 -16.97 -19.82 -18.00
N LEU A 232 -18.12 -19.14 -17.93
CA LEU A 232 -18.22 -17.69 -17.67
C LEU A 232 -17.91 -17.31 -16.20
N THR A 233 -17.39 -18.25 -15.41
CA THR A 233 -17.14 -18.03 -13.98
C THR A 233 -15.75 -17.39 -13.78
N PRO A 234 -15.67 -16.25 -13.06
CA PRO A 234 -14.39 -15.62 -12.76
C PRO A 234 -13.53 -16.54 -11.88
N LEU A 235 -12.20 -16.38 -11.96
CA LEU A 235 -11.24 -17.21 -11.24
C LEU A 235 -11.43 -17.21 -9.72
N GLY A 236 -12.12 -16.22 -9.15
CA GLY A 236 -12.35 -16.13 -7.70
C GLY A 236 -11.13 -15.59 -6.93
N ILE A 237 -10.17 -15.00 -7.65
CA ILE A 237 -9.06 -14.20 -7.11
C ILE A 237 -9.34 -12.75 -7.48
N SER A 238 -9.46 -11.88 -6.48
CA SER A 238 -9.65 -10.45 -6.68
C SER A 238 -8.62 -9.63 -5.94
N VAL A 239 -7.84 -8.82 -6.66
CA VAL A 239 -6.86 -7.88 -6.11
C VAL A 239 -7.44 -6.47 -6.09
N ASP A 240 -7.27 -5.78 -4.98
CA ASP A 240 -7.72 -4.41 -4.77
C ASP A 240 -6.70 -3.54 -4.04
N SER A 241 -6.83 -2.24 -4.24
CA SER A 241 -6.08 -1.23 -3.49
C SER A 241 -6.54 -1.16 -2.06
N GLY A 242 -5.61 -1.24 -1.11
CA GLY A 242 -5.91 -1.08 0.30
C GLY A 242 -5.89 0.38 0.76
N LEU A 243 -6.30 0.60 2.01
CA LEU A 243 -6.37 1.93 2.62
C LEU A 243 -5.00 2.63 2.67
N GLY A 244 -3.91 1.89 2.83
CA GLY A 244 -2.55 2.43 2.86
C GLY A 244 -2.20 3.24 1.61
N LEU A 245 -2.64 2.79 0.43
CA LEU A 245 -2.43 3.54 -0.81
C LEU A 245 -3.19 4.87 -0.80
N THR A 246 -4.44 4.86 -0.32
CA THR A 246 -5.26 6.07 -0.22
C THR A 246 -4.68 7.08 0.78
N LEU A 247 -4.12 6.60 1.90
CA LEU A 247 -3.43 7.44 2.88
C LEU A 247 -2.16 8.04 2.31
N THR A 248 -1.44 7.29 1.47
CA THR A 248 -0.24 7.80 0.79
C THR A 248 -0.58 8.94 -0.17
N TRP A 249 -1.66 8.80 -0.95
CA TRP A 249 -2.16 9.88 -1.82
C TRP A 249 -2.69 11.07 -1.02
N ALA A 250 -3.38 10.84 0.10
CA ALA A 250 -3.82 11.90 1.00
C ALA A 250 -2.62 12.66 1.59
N ALA A 251 -1.56 11.95 2.00
CA ALA A 251 -0.33 12.56 2.47
C ALA A 251 0.32 13.44 1.40
N PHE A 252 0.42 12.95 0.15
CA PHE A 252 0.89 13.76 -0.98
C PHE A 252 0.05 15.03 -1.19
N GLY A 253 -1.28 14.92 -1.11
CA GLY A 253 -2.19 16.07 -1.18
C GLY A 253 -1.91 17.10 -0.09
N CYS A 254 -1.74 16.66 1.16
CA CYS A 254 -1.38 17.53 2.28
C CYS A 254 -0.01 18.20 2.08
N MET A 255 1.01 17.46 1.60
CA MET A 255 2.34 18.02 1.31
C MET A 255 2.25 19.08 0.21
N THR A 256 1.53 18.80 -0.87
CA THR A 256 1.37 19.73 -1.99
C THR A 256 0.65 21.01 -1.56
N ALA A 257 -0.40 20.88 -0.74
CA ALA A 257 -1.08 22.02 -0.14
C ALA A 257 -0.17 22.82 0.81
N ALA A 258 0.75 22.15 1.52
CA ALA A 258 1.74 22.78 2.39
C ALA A 258 2.88 23.51 1.63
N LEU A 259 3.14 23.16 0.36
CA LEU A 259 4.18 23.83 -0.44
C LEU A 259 3.84 25.30 -0.69
N ILE A 260 2.56 25.64 -0.90
CA ILE A 260 2.11 27.01 -1.16
C ILE A 260 2.55 27.97 -0.04
N PRO A 261 2.21 27.73 1.24
CA PRO A 261 2.64 28.59 2.33
C PRO A 261 4.16 28.58 2.53
N TYR A 262 4.86 27.46 2.29
CA TYR A 262 6.32 27.41 2.41
C TYR A 262 7.03 28.30 1.38
N TRP A 263 6.64 28.21 0.11
CA TRP A 263 7.19 29.06 -0.94
C TRP A 263 6.91 30.55 -0.67
N ILE A 264 5.66 30.90 -0.33
CA ILE A 264 5.31 32.29 0.01
C ILE A 264 6.15 32.79 1.19
N SER A 265 6.29 31.99 2.25
CA SER A 265 7.04 32.37 3.44
C SER A 265 8.53 32.52 3.14
N SER A 266 9.12 31.64 2.33
CA SER A 266 10.55 31.73 1.95
C SER A 266 10.88 33.02 1.18
N CYS A 267 9.96 33.50 0.32
CA CYS A 267 10.14 34.72 -0.48
C CYS A 267 9.77 36.00 0.27
N THR A 268 8.90 35.93 1.28
CA THR A 268 8.36 37.11 1.99
C THR A 268 8.94 37.31 3.37
N TYR A 269 9.65 36.32 3.93
CA TYR A 269 10.26 36.42 5.24
C TYR A 269 11.42 37.43 5.23
N ARG A 270 11.17 38.57 5.86
CA ARG A 270 12.19 39.56 6.25
C ARG A 270 12.61 39.24 7.68
N GLY A 271 13.75 38.56 7.81
CA GLY A 271 14.45 38.35 9.08
C GLY A 271 15.17 39.60 9.53
#